data_AF-A0A974UYL1-F1
#
_entry.id   AF-A0A974UYL1-F1
#
_cell.length_a   1.000
_cell.length_b   1.000
_cell.length_c   1.000
_cell.angle_alpha   90.00
_cell.angle_beta   90.00
_cell.angle_gamma   90.00
#
_symmetry.space_group_name_H-M   'P 1'
#
loop_
_entity.id
_entity.type
_entity.pdbx_description
1 polymer ?
#
loop_
_entity_poly.entity_id
_entity_poly.type
_entity_poly.pdbx_seq_one_letter_code
_entity_poly.pdbx_strand_id
1 'polypeptide(L)'
;MVFKKPRDWALDLALALTAGIALLAVMMVAVVLATGAPCVADAPERPQEPKITAPGPKVQDCQTRELAKARDITGEHEVRVDWVTPEAANRELQGEAAGWTEPGRVVIVTDTPCEYVAAVAAHEFGHVAQNRSAGSIPQAYWRYGAKEMERVAQCFATAFDLHTYEAYGVTVWTDCTGYEKAAASELLKWVR
;
A
#
# COMPACT_ATOMS: atom_id res chain seq x y z
N MET A 1 30.12 10.13 70.06
CA MET A 1 29.45 9.67 68.82
C MET A 1 27.95 9.63 69.09
N VAL A 2 27.18 10.51 68.47
CA VAL A 2 25.72 10.59 68.65
C VAL A 2 25.06 9.76 67.56
N PHE A 3 24.48 8.61 67.92
CA PHE A 3 23.72 7.78 67.00
C PHE A 3 22.33 8.40 66.78
N LYS A 4 22.05 8.89 65.57
CA LYS A 4 20.72 9.35 65.15
C LYS A 4 19.74 8.17 65.14
N LYS A 5 18.49 8.43 65.53
CA LYS A 5 17.44 7.41 65.65
C LYS A 5 16.99 6.91 64.26
N PRO A 6 16.49 5.67 64.15
CA PRO A 6 16.02 5.05 62.90
C PRO A 6 15.01 5.81 62.07
N ARG A 7 14.32 6.74 62.72
CA ARG A 7 13.23 7.51 62.14
C ARG A 7 13.72 8.73 61.34
N ASP A 8 14.96 9.16 61.57
CA ASP A 8 15.53 10.36 60.95
C ASP A 8 16.04 10.05 59.52
N TRP A 9 16.46 8.82 59.26
CA TRP A 9 17.03 8.40 57.96
C TRP A 9 15.97 8.33 56.86
N ALA A 10 14.74 7.95 57.21
CA ALA A 10 13.64 7.83 56.27
C ALA A 10 13.14 9.20 55.78
N LEU A 11 13.19 10.22 56.63
CA LEU A 11 12.86 11.60 56.27
C LEU A 11 13.96 12.24 55.40
N ASP A 12 15.23 12.00 55.73
CA ASP A 12 16.36 12.48 54.93
C ASP A 12 16.38 11.84 53.53
N LEU A 13 16.01 10.55 53.41
CA LEU A 13 15.91 9.84 52.12
C LEU A 13 14.71 10.32 51.29
N ALA A 14 13.56 10.59 51.93
CA ALA A 14 12.37 11.10 51.25
C ALA A 14 12.55 12.54 50.75
N LEU A 15 13.27 13.40 51.49
CA LEU A 15 13.64 14.74 51.02
C LEU A 15 14.64 14.69 49.86
N ALA A 16 15.62 13.78 49.90
CA ALA A 16 16.59 13.62 48.80
C ALA A 16 15.91 13.11 47.50
N LEU A 17 14.96 12.19 47.61
CA LEU A 17 14.17 11.68 46.47
C LEU A 17 13.25 12.74 45.87
N THR A 18 12.59 13.56 46.71
CA THR A 18 11.72 14.63 46.22
C THR A 18 12.52 15.78 45.57
N ALA A 19 13.70 16.12 46.09
CA ALA A 19 14.61 17.08 45.44
C ALA A 19 15.18 16.57 44.10
N GLY A 20 15.48 15.27 44.00
CA GLY A 20 15.97 14.63 42.77
C GLY A 20 14.92 14.57 41.65
N ILE A 21 13.66 14.28 41.99
CA ILE A 21 12.55 14.23 41.02
C ILE A 21 12.19 15.64 40.52
N ALA A 22 12.28 16.67 41.38
CA ALA A 22 12.05 18.05 40.98
C ALA A 22 13.11 18.56 39.98
N LEU A 23 14.39 18.17 40.13
CA LEU A 23 15.44 18.54 39.17
C LEU A 23 15.27 17.87 37.79
N LEU A 24 14.80 16.63 37.76
CA LEU A 24 14.49 15.91 36.51
C LEU A 24 13.30 16.52 35.75
N ALA A 25 12.27 16.97 36.47
CA ALA A 25 11.12 17.64 35.87
C ALA A 25 11.47 19.02 35.28
N VAL A 26 12.34 19.79 35.96
CA VAL A 26 12.80 21.10 35.45
C VAL A 26 13.71 20.95 34.23
N MET A 27 14.56 19.91 34.16
CA MET A 27 15.38 19.67 32.96
C MET A 27 14.57 19.20 31.75
N MET A 28 13.50 18.41 31.92
CA MET A 28 12.65 18.04 30.77
C MET A 28 11.87 19.21 30.19
N VAL A 29 11.42 20.17 31.02
CA VAL A 29 10.73 21.38 30.54
C VAL A 29 11.69 22.31 29.79
N ALA A 30 12.96 22.39 30.19
CA ALA A 30 13.97 23.21 29.50
C ALA A 30 14.37 22.64 28.13
N VAL A 31 14.40 21.31 27.96
CA VAL A 31 14.69 20.68 26.66
C VAL A 31 13.52 20.84 25.69
N VAL A 32 12.27 20.82 26.18
CA VAL A 32 11.08 21.01 25.33
C VAL A 32 10.91 22.47 24.88
N LEU A 33 11.38 23.45 25.68
CA LEU A 33 11.30 24.87 25.33
C LEU A 33 12.45 25.36 24.43
N ALA A 34 13.58 24.65 24.38
CA ALA A 34 14.72 25.04 23.53
C ALA A 34 14.59 24.58 22.06
N THR A 35 13.66 23.67 21.74
CA THR A 35 13.41 23.19 20.37
C THR A 35 12.07 23.64 19.78
N GLY A 36 11.27 24.39 20.55
CA GLY A 36 9.91 24.79 20.20
C GLY A 36 9.83 26.18 19.56
N ALA A 37 10.57 26.44 18.49
CA ALA A 37 10.10 27.44 17.53
C ALA A 37 9.03 26.74 16.68
N PRO A 38 7.73 27.10 16.76
CA PRO A 38 6.80 26.67 15.74
C PRO A 38 7.19 27.42 14.47
N CYS A 39 8.01 26.78 13.64
CA CYS A 39 7.94 27.03 12.22
C CYS A 39 6.51 26.62 11.82
N VAL A 40 5.57 27.57 11.94
CA VAL A 40 4.43 27.64 11.03
C VAL A 40 5.04 27.98 9.68
N ALA A 41 5.75 27.00 9.10
CA ALA A 41 5.84 26.94 7.67
C ALA A 41 4.38 26.83 7.25
N ASP A 42 3.89 27.82 6.51
CA ASP A 42 2.64 27.72 5.79
C ASP A 42 2.58 26.30 5.23
N ALA A 43 1.65 25.50 5.75
CA ALA A 43 1.45 24.16 5.22
C ALA A 43 1.25 24.38 3.72
N PRO A 44 2.11 23.81 2.85
CA PRO A 44 1.96 24.02 1.42
C PRO A 44 0.52 23.70 1.10
N GLU A 45 -0.18 24.69 0.55
CA GLU A 45 -1.59 24.60 0.21
C GLU A 45 -1.76 23.27 -0.52
N ARG A 46 -2.48 22.34 0.12
CA ARG A 46 -2.55 20.95 -0.36
C ARG A 46 -2.94 21.06 -1.83
N PRO A 47 -2.11 20.58 -2.79
CA PRO A 47 -2.41 20.74 -4.20
C PRO A 47 -3.86 20.34 -4.40
N GLN A 48 -4.68 21.26 -4.94
CA GLN A 48 -6.09 20.93 -5.18
C GLN A 48 -6.09 19.61 -5.94
N GLU A 49 -6.75 18.60 -5.37
CA GLU A 49 -6.92 17.32 -6.05
C GLU A 49 -7.44 17.65 -7.46
N PRO A 50 -6.74 17.20 -8.52
CA PRO A 50 -7.19 17.43 -9.87
C PRO A 50 -8.65 17.03 -9.95
N LYS A 51 -9.51 17.90 -10.47
CA LYS A 51 -10.93 17.58 -10.62
C LYS A 51 -11.04 16.41 -11.59
N ILE A 52 -11.24 15.20 -11.07
CA ILE A 52 -11.20 13.99 -11.88
C ILE A 52 -12.52 13.90 -12.64
N THR A 53 -12.49 14.33 -13.89
CA THR A 53 -13.57 14.08 -14.83
C THR A 53 -13.46 12.67 -15.36
N ALA A 54 -14.60 11.98 -15.49
CA ALA A 54 -14.66 10.68 -16.15
C ALA A 54 -13.94 10.74 -17.52
N PRO A 55 -13.20 9.69 -17.90
CA PRO A 55 -12.47 9.67 -19.15
C PRO A 55 -13.42 9.93 -20.33
N GLY A 56 -13.01 10.81 -21.24
CA GLY A 56 -13.78 11.07 -22.47
C GLY A 56 -13.93 9.79 -23.31
N PRO A 57 -14.89 9.74 -24.24
CA PRO A 57 -15.25 8.51 -24.98
C PRO A 57 -14.06 7.88 -25.72
N LYS A 58 -13.14 8.68 -26.27
CA LYS A 58 -11.91 8.16 -26.93
C LYS A 58 -10.97 7.40 -25.99
N VAL A 59 -10.94 7.77 -24.71
CA VAL A 59 -10.14 7.09 -23.69
C VAL A 59 -10.80 5.76 -23.31
N GLN A 60 -12.13 5.72 -23.23
CA GLN A 60 -12.90 4.50 -22.95
C GLN A 60 -12.79 3.46 -24.07
N ASP A 61 -12.85 3.87 -25.34
CA ASP A 61 -12.67 2.96 -26.48
C ASP A 61 -11.29 2.31 -26.48
N CYS A 62 -10.28 3.12 -26.17
CA CYS A 62 -8.90 2.68 -26.07
C CYS A 62 -8.68 1.72 -24.89
N GLN A 63 -9.16 2.08 -23.69
CA GLN A 63 -9.16 1.25 -22.50
C GLN A 63 -9.84 -0.11 -22.75
N THR A 64 -10.98 -0.12 -23.44
CA THR A 64 -11.69 -1.34 -23.82
C THR A 64 -10.84 -2.25 -24.72
N ARG A 65 -10.17 -1.69 -25.72
CA ARG A 65 -9.31 -2.44 -26.64
C ARG A 65 -8.09 -3.02 -25.92
N GLU A 66 -7.42 -2.23 -25.08
CA GLU A 66 -6.24 -2.69 -24.35
C GLU A 66 -6.59 -3.73 -23.29
N LEU A 67 -7.78 -3.61 -22.67
CA LEU A 67 -8.30 -4.67 -21.81
C LEU A 67 -8.53 -5.97 -22.60
N ALA A 68 -9.14 -5.90 -23.79
CA ALA A 68 -9.33 -7.07 -24.65
C ALA A 68 -7.98 -7.72 -25.02
N LYS A 69 -6.97 -6.91 -25.36
CA LYS A 69 -5.61 -7.40 -25.63
C LYS A 69 -5.01 -8.13 -24.42
N ALA A 70 -5.16 -7.59 -23.21
CA ALA A 70 -4.70 -8.28 -22.00
C ALA A 70 -5.39 -9.64 -21.85
N ARG A 71 -6.72 -9.68 -21.98
CA ARG A 71 -7.49 -10.92 -21.91
C ARG A 71 -7.01 -11.96 -22.91
N ASP A 72 -6.78 -11.56 -24.16
CA ASP A 72 -6.31 -12.45 -25.23
C ASP A 72 -4.89 -12.98 -24.96
N ILE A 73 -4.00 -12.14 -24.44
CA ILE A 73 -2.61 -12.51 -24.15
C ILE A 73 -2.51 -13.43 -22.94
N THR A 74 -3.22 -13.08 -21.86
CA THR A 74 -3.20 -13.87 -20.63
C THR A 74 -4.12 -15.09 -20.71
N GLY A 75 -5.06 -15.09 -21.65
CA GLY A 75 -6.17 -16.04 -21.69
C GLY A 75 -7.04 -15.91 -20.44
N GLU A 76 -7.38 -14.69 -20.00
CA GLU A 76 -8.31 -14.48 -18.86
C GLU A 76 -9.59 -13.81 -19.36
N HIS A 77 -10.68 -14.56 -19.43
CA HIS A 77 -11.95 -14.08 -19.95
C HIS A 77 -13.09 -14.11 -18.92
N GLU A 78 -12.92 -14.84 -17.81
CA GLU A 78 -13.97 -15.06 -16.81
C GLU A 78 -14.07 -13.95 -15.76
N VAL A 79 -13.02 -13.13 -15.59
CA VAL A 79 -12.98 -12.05 -14.59
C VAL A 79 -13.90 -10.87 -14.95
N ARG A 80 -14.63 -10.36 -13.95
CA ARG A 80 -15.34 -9.09 -14.03
C ARG A 80 -14.36 -7.94 -13.84
N VAL A 81 -14.36 -6.96 -14.75
CA VAL A 81 -13.52 -5.76 -14.64
C VAL A 81 -14.41 -4.56 -14.38
N ASP A 82 -14.20 -3.91 -13.24
CA ASP A 82 -14.91 -2.71 -12.84
C ASP A 82 -13.99 -1.49 -12.99
N TRP A 83 -14.49 -0.47 -13.68
CA TRP A 83 -13.80 0.81 -13.83
C TRP A 83 -14.23 1.76 -12.72
N VAL A 84 -13.28 2.24 -11.92
CA VAL A 84 -13.56 3.12 -10.78
C VAL A 84 -12.77 4.42 -10.87
N THR A 85 -13.32 5.52 -10.35
CA THR A 85 -12.56 6.77 -10.27
C THR A 85 -11.44 6.64 -9.22
N PRO A 86 -10.35 7.42 -9.32
CA PRO A 86 -9.30 7.44 -8.31
C PRO A 86 -9.81 7.72 -6.89
N GLU A 87 -10.82 8.57 -6.73
CA GLU A 87 -11.44 8.81 -5.42
C GLU A 87 -12.18 7.58 -4.90
N ALA A 88 -12.87 6.84 -5.77
CA ALA A 88 -13.52 5.59 -5.40
C ALA A 88 -12.48 4.53 -5.01
N ALA A 89 -11.39 4.41 -5.77
CA ALA A 89 -10.26 3.54 -5.44
C ALA A 89 -9.63 3.90 -4.08
N ASN A 90 -9.39 5.19 -3.82
CA ASN A 90 -8.83 5.67 -2.55
C ASN A 90 -9.74 5.38 -1.35
N ARG A 91 -11.05 5.60 -1.48
CA ARG A 91 -12.01 5.23 -0.41
C ARG A 91 -12.02 3.73 -0.16
N GLU A 92 -11.98 2.92 -1.22
CA GLU A 92 -11.91 1.47 -1.07
C GLU A 92 -10.59 1.03 -0.38
N LEU A 93 -9.44 1.62 -0.71
CA LEU A 93 -8.15 1.36 -0.04
C LEU A 93 -8.16 1.75 1.44
N GLN A 94 -8.91 2.79 1.80
CA GLN A 94 -9.10 3.22 3.19
C GLN A 94 -10.11 2.34 3.96
N GLY A 95 -10.63 1.28 3.33
CA GLY A 95 -11.58 0.35 3.93
C GLY A 95 -13.02 0.87 3.98
N GLU A 96 -13.31 1.99 3.31
CA GLU A 96 -14.65 2.60 3.29
C GLU A 96 -15.56 1.97 2.23
N ALA A 97 -15.01 1.16 1.33
CA ALA A 97 -15.78 0.37 0.36
C ALA A 97 -15.16 -1.03 0.17
N ALA A 98 -15.99 -2.07 0.35
CA ALA A 98 -15.58 -3.46 0.60
C ALA A 98 -15.19 -4.27 -0.65
N GLY A 99 -14.76 -3.62 -1.72
CA GLY A 99 -14.78 -4.21 -3.06
C GLY A 99 -13.54 -5.00 -3.49
N TRP A 100 -12.35 -4.75 -2.92
CA TRP A 100 -11.08 -5.35 -3.40
C TRP A 100 -10.93 -6.85 -3.14
N THR A 101 -11.81 -7.43 -2.32
CA THR A 101 -11.70 -8.84 -1.90
C THR A 101 -12.67 -9.78 -2.60
N GLU A 102 -13.47 -9.28 -3.55
CA GLU A 102 -14.42 -10.12 -4.29
C GLU A 102 -13.65 -11.08 -5.22
N PRO A 103 -13.79 -12.41 -5.07
CA PRO A 103 -13.14 -13.36 -5.95
C PRO A 103 -13.59 -13.19 -7.41
N GLY A 104 -12.65 -13.12 -8.34
CA GLY A 104 -12.95 -13.00 -9.77
C GLY A 104 -13.34 -11.59 -10.21
N ARG A 105 -13.15 -10.58 -9.35
CA ARG A 105 -13.26 -9.17 -9.69
C ARG A 105 -11.87 -8.55 -9.83
N VAL A 106 -11.71 -7.68 -10.82
CA VAL A 106 -10.58 -6.78 -11.00
C VAL A 106 -11.08 -5.35 -11.05
N VAL A 107 -10.31 -4.45 -10.45
CA VAL A 107 -10.60 -3.02 -10.43
C VAL A 107 -9.51 -2.30 -11.21
N ILE A 108 -9.91 -1.48 -12.19
CA ILE A 108 -8.97 -0.62 -12.92
C ILE A 108 -9.40 0.83 -12.74
N VAL A 109 -8.45 1.69 -12.41
CA VAL A 109 -8.73 3.11 -12.18
C VAL A 109 -8.95 3.81 -13.52
N THR A 110 -9.99 4.63 -13.63
CA THR A 110 -10.44 5.25 -14.89
C THR A 110 -9.43 6.21 -15.52
N ASP A 111 -8.48 6.73 -14.75
CA ASP A 111 -7.42 7.62 -15.24
C ASP A 111 -6.15 6.86 -15.66
N THR A 112 -6.15 5.52 -15.58
CA THR A 112 -5.06 4.68 -16.10
C THR A 112 -4.83 5.03 -17.58
N PRO A 113 -3.62 5.50 -17.95
CA PRO A 113 -3.34 5.82 -19.34
C PRO A 113 -3.47 4.58 -20.21
N CYS A 114 -4.00 4.79 -21.41
CA CYS A 114 -4.26 3.77 -22.40
C CYS A 114 -3.14 2.72 -22.53
N GLU A 115 -1.91 3.17 -22.75
CA GLU A 115 -0.76 2.32 -22.99
C GLU A 115 -0.45 1.35 -21.84
N TYR A 116 -0.93 1.62 -20.63
CA TYR A 116 -0.70 0.78 -19.44
C TYR A 116 -1.86 -0.13 -19.12
N VAL A 117 -3.05 0.07 -19.69
CA VAL A 117 -4.26 -0.69 -19.35
C VAL A 117 -4.04 -2.20 -19.51
N ALA A 118 -3.38 -2.62 -20.60
CA ALA A 118 -3.14 -4.03 -20.83
C ALA A 118 -2.24 -4.64 -19.74
N ALA A 119 -1.21 -3.90 -19.35
CA ALA A 119 -0.29 -4.34 -18.31
C ALA A 119 -0.94 -4.33 -16.92
N VAL A 120 -1.71 -3.29 -16.58
CA VAL A 120 -2.45 -3.19 -15.32
C VAL A 120 -3.47 -4.31 -15.22
N ALA A 121 -4.24 -4.56 -16.27
CA ALA A 121 -5.17 -5.68 -16.30
C ALA A 121 -4.47 -7.02 -16.07
N ALA A 122 -3.34 -7.27 -16.73
CA ALA A 122 -2.56 -8.49 -16.54
C ALA A 122 -2.01 -8.63 -15.11
N HIS A 123 -1.55 -7.52 -14.50
CA HIS A 123 -1.14 -7.49 -13.10
C HIS A 123 -2.30 -7.92 -12.19
N GLU A 124 -3.47 -7.31 -12.36
CA GLU A 124 -4.65 -7.62 -11.55
C GLU A 124 -5.16 -9.06 -11.79
N PHE A 125 -5.05 -9.59 -13.02
CA PHE A 125 -5.31 -11.01 -13.29
C PHE A 125 -4.33 -11.92 -12.54
N GLY A 126 -3.08 -11.48 -12.32
CA GLY A 126 -2.14 -12.14 -11.45
C GLY A 126 -2.67 -12.31 -10.01
N HIS A 127 -3.31 -11.28 -9.45
CA HIS A 127 -3.98 -11.38 -8.14
C HIS A 127 -5.16 -12.34 -8.15
N VAL A 128 -5.95 -12.37 -9.22
CA VAL A 128 -7.02 -13.38 -9.37
C VAL A 128 -6.44 -14.79 -9.42
N ALA A 129 -5.34 -15.00 -10.16
CA ALA A 129 -4.66 -16.29 -10.22
C ALA A 129 -4.09 -16.69 -8.85
N GLN A 130 -3.52 -15.75 -8.08
CA GLN A 130 -3.09 -15.99 -6.69
C GLN A 130 -4.26 -16.45 -5.81
N ASN A 131 -5.39 -15.76 -5.90
CA ASN A 131 -6.61 -16.10 -5.18
C ASN A 131 -7.09 -17.52 -5.54
N ARG A 132 -7.21 -17.84 -6.84
CA ARG A 132 -7.58 -19.17 -7.32
C ARG A 132 -6.60 -20.26 -6.83
N SER A 133 -5.30 -19.97 -6.89
CA SER A 133 -4.27 -20.91 -6.45
C SER A 133 -4.25 -21.12 -4.94
N ALA A 134 -4.63 -20.13 -4.14
CA ALA A 134 -4.61 -20.21 -2.68
C ALA A 134 -5.95 -20.68 -2.09
N GLY A 135 -7.05 -20.52 -2.84
CA GLY A 135 -8.43 -20.81 -2.43
C GLY A 135 -9.20 -19.59 -1.92
N SER A 136 -8.51 -18.52 -1.53
CA SER A 136 -9.10 -17.23 -1.13
C SER A 136 -8.04 -16.13 -1.07
N ILE A 137 -8.47 -14.85 -1.10
CA ILE A 137 -7.55 -13.70 -0.94
C ILE A 137 -6.85 -13.70 0.43
N PRO A 138 -7.54 -13.95 1.57
CA PRO A 138 -6.86 -14.08 2.85
C PRO A 138 -5.80 -15.20 2.85
N GLN A 139 -6.07 -16.34 2.21
CA GLN A 139 -5.06 -17.41 2.10
C GLN A 139 -3.89 -17.04 1.20
N ALA A 140 -4.13 -16.31 0.11
CA ALA A 140 -3.07 -15.76 -0.72
C ALA A 140 -2.20 -14.78 0.11
N TYR A 141 -2.82 -13.89 0.88
CA TYR A 141 -2.14 -12.98 1.77
C TYR A 141 -1.31 -13.71 2.83
N TRP A 142 -1.86 -14.75 3.46
CA TRP A 142 -1.11 -15.58 4.41
C TRP A 142 0.05 -16.34 3.78
N ARG A 143 -0.09 -16.75 2.50
CA ARG A 143 0.95 -17.50 1.78
C ARG A 143 2.12 -16.62 1.36
N TYR A 144 1.83 -15.45 0.82
CA TYR A 144 2.84 -14.59 0.19
C TYR A 144 3.25 -13.43 1.11
N GLY A 145 2.29 -12.79 1.78
CA GLY A 145 2.43 -11.46 2.36
C GLY A 145 2.09 -10.36 1.37
N ALA A 146 1.72 -9.18 1.86
CA ALA A 146 1.22 -8.08 1.03
C ALA A 146 2.20 -7.71 -0.10
N LYS A 147 3.47 -7.50 0.25
CA LYS A 147 4.50 -7.03 -0.68
C LYS A 147 4.82 -8.06 -1.75
N GLU A 148 4.92 -9.33 -1.35
CA GLU A 148 5.21 -10.43 -2.25
C GLU A 148 4.04 -10.74 -3.18
N MET A 149 2.79 -10.54 -2.75
CA MET A 149 1.63 -10.63 -3.66
C MET A 149 1.75 -9.66 -4.83
N GLU A 150 2.00 -8.38 -4.54
CA GLU A 150 2.19 -7.33 -5.56
C GLU A 150 3.33 -7.67 -6.53
N ARG A 151 4.46 -8.16 -5.99
CA ARG A 151 5.60 -8.54 -6.82
C ARG A 151 5.31 -9.74 -7.70
N VAL A 152 4.67 -10.77 -7.16
CA VAL A 152 4.32 -11.96 -7.96
C VAL A 152 3.31 -11.59 -9.05
N ALA A 153 2.32 -10.72 -8.77
CA ALA A 153 1.39 -10.19 -9.77
C ALA A 153 2.12 -9.36 -10.85
N GLN A 154 3.11 -8.56 -10.45
CA GLN A 154 3.97 -7.83 -11.37
C GLN A 154 4.78 -8.76 -12.30
N CYS A 155 5.39 -9.80 -11.72
CA CYS A 155 6.15 -10.80 -12.47
C CYS A 155 5.26 -11.65 -13.37
N PHE A 156 4.00 -11.86 -12.98
CA PHE A 156 3.00 -12.50 -13.81
C PHE A 156 2.72 -11.69 -15.08
N ALA A 157 2.46 -10.38 -14.98
CA ALA A 157 2.30 -9.52 -16.17
C ALA A 157 3.56 -9.53 -17.06
N THR A 158 4.74 -9.49 -16.43
CA THR A 158 6.03 -9.51 -17.13
C THR A 158 6.26 -10.82 -17.90
N ALA A 159 5.71 -11.95 -17.44
CA ALA A 159 5.81 -13.23 -18.15
C ALA A 159 5.12 -13.20 -19.53
N PHE A 160 4.23 -12.23 -19.75
CA PHE A 160 3.54 -11.96 -21.01
C PHE A 160 4.12 -10.76 -21.78
N ASP A 161 5.30 -10.27 -21.39
CA ASP A 161 5.93 -9.06 -21.93
C ASP A 161 5.07 -7.78 -21.76
N LEU A 162 4.31 -7.73 -20.66
CA LEU A 162 3.50 -6.56 -20.28
C LEU A 162 4.14 -5.86 -19.07
N HIS A 163 4.60 -4.63 -19.29
CA HIS A 163 5.34 -3.83 -18.30
C HIS A 163 4.48 -2.64 -17.86
N THR A 164 4.19 -2.56 -16.56
CA THR A 164 3.19 -1.64 -15.97
C THR A 164 3.77 -0.33 -15.44
N TYR A 165 4.93 -0.35 -14.76
CA TYR A 165 5.23 0.70 -13.76
C TYR A 165 6.52 1.50 -13.94
N GLU A 166 7.37 1.26 -14.94
CA GLU A 166 8.59 2.08 -15.13
C GLU A 166 8.29 3.57 -15.36
N ALA A 167 7.11 3.90 -15.90
CA ALA A 167 6.74 5.26 -16.29
C ALA A 167 5.93 6.06 -15.26
N TYR A 168 5.35 5.43 -14.23
CA TYR A 168 4.40 6.10 -13.31
C TYR A 168 5.04 6.58 -11.99
N GLY A 169 6.36 6.42 -11.81
CA GLY A 169 7.10 6.97 -10.66
C GLY A 169 6.76 6.34 -9.30
N VAL A 170 5.90 5.32 -9.26
CA VAL A 170 5.59 4.53 -8.06
C VAL A 170 6.54 3.34 -8.02
N THR A 171 7.21 3.14 -6.88
CA THR A 171 8.29 2.15 -6.64
C THR A 171 8.18 0.90 -7.52
N VAL A 172 9.03 0.86 -8.53
CA VAL A 172 9.00 -0.17 -9.57
C VAL A 172 9.68 -1.42 -9.03
N TRP A 173 8.91 -2.46 -8.71
CA TRP A 173 9.46 -3.79 -8.46
C TRP A 173 9.61 -4.53 -9.81
N THR A 174 10.44 -3.99 -10.71
CA THR A 174 10.76 -4.65 -12.00
C THR A 174 11.69 -5.85 -11.83
N ASP A 175 12.48 -5.85 -10.76
CA ASP A 175 13.40 -6.94 -10.46
C ASP A 175 12.68 -8.10 -9.77
N CYS A 176 12.09 -8.97 -10.58
CA CYS A 176 11.62 -10.27 -10.15
C CYS A 176 12.80 -11.15 -9.74
N THR A 177 12.84 -11.63 -8.49
CA THR A 177 13.83 -12.64 -8.10
C THR A 177 13.44 -14.02 -8.65
N GLY A 178 14.30 -15.02 -8.47
CA GLY A 178 13.98 -16.40 -8.86
C GLY A 178 12.71 -16.93 -8.21
N TYR A 179 12.39 -16.48 -6.99
CA TYR A 179 11.17 -16.86 -6.28
C TYR A 179 9.91 -16.30 -6.98
N GLU A 180 9.85 -14.99 -7.24
CA GLU A 180 8.65 -14.39 -7.84
C GLU A 180 8.43 -14.87 -9.27
N LYS A 181 9.50 -15.12 -10.04
CA LYS A 181 9.39 -15.73 -11.38
C LYS A 181 8.81 -17.14 -11.33
N ALA A 182 9.27 -17.96 -10.38
CA ALA A 182 8.75 -19.32 -10.20
C ALA A 182 7.27 -19.29 -9.78
N ALA A 183 6.93 -18.48 -8.79
CA ALA A 183 5.55 -18.30 -8.34
C ALA A 183 4.63 -17.80 -9.47
N ALA A 184 5.05 -16.78 -10.22
CA ALA A 184 4.31 -16.28 -11.38
C ALA A 184 4.11 -17.35 -12.45
N SER A 185 5.13 -18.17 -12.73
CA SER A 185 5.02 -19.28 -13.69
C SER A 185 4.01 -20.33 -13.22
N GLU A 186 3.93 -20.63 -11.92
CA GLU A 186 2.91 -21.53 -11.38
C GLU A 186 1.48 -20.97 -11.54
N LEU A 187 1.32 -19.65 -11.56
CA LEU A 187 0.02 -18.99 -11.71
C LEU A 187 -0.54 -19.06 -13.14
N LEU A 188 0.29 -19.29 -14.15
CA LEU A 188 -0.13 -19.37 -15.56
C LEU A 188 -1.15 -20.48 -15.83
N LYS A 189 -1.26 -21.49 -14.97
CA LYS A 189 -2.28 -22.55 -15.09
C LYS A 189 -3.67 -22.15 -14.56
N TRP A 190 -3.77 -20.98 -13.94
CA TRP A 190 -4.97 -20.49 -13.26
C TRP A 190 -5.71 -19.39 -14.01
N VAL A 191 -5.22 -18.99 -15.19
CA VAL A 191 -5.94 -18.15 -16.16
C VAL A 191 -6.80 -19.01 -17.09
N ARG A 192 -7.93 -18.47 -17.55
CA ARG A 192 -8.97 -19.18 -18.32
C ARG A 192 -9.63 -18.36 -19.41
#